data_AF-A0A7Z9WDM5-F1
#
_entry.id   AF-A0A7Z9WDM5-F1
#
_cell.length_a   1.000
_cell.length_b   1.000
_cell.length_c   1.000
_cell.angle_alpha   90.00
_cell.angle_beta   90.00
_cell.angle_gamma   90.00
#
_symmetry.space_group_name_H-M   'P 1'
#
loop_
_entity.id
_entity.type
_entity.pdbx_description
1 polymer ?
#
loop_
_entity_poly.entity_id
_entity_poly.type
_entity_poly.pdbx_seq_one_letter_code
_entity_poly.pdbx_strand_id
1 'polypeptide(L)'
;MGGIGLLLNIAKDALLSQQLALDIVSQNIANVNTPGYSRQVANLQTRAPAPYAGFLLGRGVEVQEIIRQVDHFVETRLQQRKTTLGSLLEKEIYMGVVEGIFSESSERSLSTLLTDFWNSWHDLSNNPTGSAERTIVCERAVLLSEAFNGLHADLGRLTTELNLSLESAVRKVNEIAKKIATLNRQIVAQQIH
;
A
#
# COMPACT_ATOMS: atom_id res chain seq x y z
N MET A 1 1.44 -22.36 59.27
CA MET A 1 1.47 -23.30 58.13
C MET A 1 1.19 -22.58 56.80
N GLY A 2 2.09 -21.72 56.33
CA GLY A 2 1.89 -20.96 55.08
C GLY A 2 3.02 -21.06 54.05
N GLY A 3 4.06 -21.87 54.30
CA GLY A 3 5.19 -22.04 53.38
C GLY A 3 4.90 -22.96 52.17
N ILE A 4 4.22 -24.08 52.39
CA ILE A 4 3.94 -25.06 51.31
C ILE A 4 2.93 -24.52 50.30
N GLY A 5 1.89 -23.81 50.76
CA GLY A 5 0.91 -23.19 49.86
C GLY A 5 1.52 -22.12 48.95
N LEU A 6 2.46 -21.31 49.48
CA LEU A 6 3.21 -20.34 48.70
C LEU A 6 4.10 -21.03 47.64
N LEU A 7 4.85 -22.06 48.04
CA LEU A 7 5.69 -22.84 47.12
C LEU A 7 4.87 -23.51 46.01
N LEU A 8 3.71 -24.09 46.36
CA LEU A 8 2.84 -24.75 45.40
C LEU A 8 2.21 -23.76 44.41
N ASN A 9 1.85 -22.55 44.88
CA ASN A 9 1.37 -21.48 44.01
C ASN A 9 2.47 -20.98 43.06
N ILE A 10 3.70 -20.80 43.55
CA ILE A 10 4.85 -20.41 42.70
C ILE A 10 5.10 -21.49 41.64
N ALA A 11 5.10 -22.77 42.02
CA ALA A 11 5.28 -23.87 41.09
C ALA A 11 4.16 -23.92 40.03
N LYS A 12 2.91 -23.71 40.44
CA LYS A 12 1.76 -23.63 39.54
C LYS A 12 1.90 -22.48 38.53
N ASP A 13 2.18 -21.27 39.01
CA ASP A 13 2.31 -20.07 38.16
C ASP A 13 3.48 -20.19 37.18
N ALA A 14 4.60 -20.78 37.63
CA ALA A 14 5.75 -21.06 36.78
C ALA A 14 5.41 -22.07 35.66
N LEU A 15 4.71 -23.16 36.00
CA LEU A 15 4.26 -24.15 35.00
C LEU A 15 3.29 -23.54 33.99
N LEU A 16 2.33 -22.73 34.43
CA LEU A 16 1.38 -22.05 33.54
C LEU A 16 2.09 -21.06 32.60
N SER A 17 3.04 -20.28 33.12
CA SER A 17 3.82 -19.33 32.32
C SER A 17 4.69 -20.05 31.29
N GLN A 18 5.29 -21.18 31.66
CA GLN A 18 6.11 -21.97 30.76
C GLN A 18 5.27 -22.72 29.72
N GLN A 19 4.07 -23.18 30.08
CA GLN A 19 3.10 -23.76 29.15
C GLN A 19 2.75 -22.74 28.06
N LEU A 20 2.40 -21.51 28.44
CA LEU A 20 2.12 -20.43 27.48
C LEU A 20 3.32 -20.14 26.58
N ALA A 21 4.54 -20.14 27.12
CA ALA A 21 5.75 -19.96 26.32
C ALA A 21 5.94 -21.10 25.30
N LEU A 22 5.64 -22.35 25.66
CA LEU A 22 5.67 -23.49 24.75
C LEU A 22 4.58 -23.40 23.67
N ASP A 23 3.39 -22.91 24.02
CA ASP A 23 2.31 -22.69 23.05
C ASP A 23 2.74 -21.65 21.99
N ILE A 24 3.44 -20.58 22.39
CA ILE A 24 4.00 -19.60 21.46
C ILE A 24 5.09 -20.21 20.57
N VAL A 25 5.94 -21.10 21.11
CA VAL A 25 6.90 -21.85 20.30
C VAL A 25 6.19 -22.74 19.28
N SER A 26 5.13 -23.45 19.70
CA SER A 26 4.28 -24.25 18.81
C SER A 26 3.67 -23.40 17.70
N GLN A 27 3.12 -22.24 18.04
CA GLN A 27 2.58 -21.28 17.08
C GLN A 27 3.63 -20.80 16.07
N ASN A 28 4.85 -20.50 16.53
CA ASN A 28 5.95 -20.11 15.66
C ASN A 28 6.34 -21.23 14.69
N ILE A 29 6.42 -22.48 15.16
CA ILE A 29 6.74 -23.63 14.32
C ILE A 29 5.65 -23.85 13.28
N ALA A 30 4.37 -23.80 13.68
CA ALA A 30 3.24 -23.99 12.79
C ALA A 30 3.19 -22.94 11.66
N ASN A 31 3.64 -21.71 11.94
CA ASN A 31 3.60 -20.60 10.99
C ASN A 31 4.96 -20.26 10.38
N VAL A 32 6.00 -21.09 10.59
CA VAL A 32 7.36 -20.77 10.13
C VAL A 32 7.45 -20.57 8.63
N ASN A 33 6.61 -21.28 7.87
CA ASN A 33 6.55 -21.19 6.41
C ASN A 33 5.42 -20.27 5.90
N THR A 34 4.72 -19.58 6.81
CA THR A 34 3.65 -18.65 6.43
C THR A 34 4.27 -17.29 6.07
N PRO A 35 4.15 -16.81 4.81
CA PRO A 35 4.73 -15.54 4.40
C PRO A 35 4.24 -14.37 5.26
N GLY A 36 5.17 -13.53 5.72
CA GLY A 36 4.87 -12.37 6.57
C GLY A 36 4.67 -12.71 8.05
N TYR A 37 4.77 -13.98 8.46
CA TYR A 37 4.79 -14.34 9.87
C TYR A 37 6.08 -13.86 10.54
N SER A 38 5.94 -13.31 11.74
CA SER A 38 7.04 -12.84 12.57
C SER A 38 7.12 -13.66 13.84
N ARG A 39 8.33 -14.12 14.20
CA ARG A 39 8.54 -14.87 15.43
C ARG A 39 8.06 -14.08 16.65
N GLN A 40 7.30 -14.74 17.51
CA GLN A 40 6.85 -14.20 18.79
C GLN A 40 7.67 -14.78 19.94
N VAL A 41 7.93 -13.99 20.98
CA VAL A 41 8.67 -14.40 22.18
C VAL A 41 7.89 -13.95 23.41
N ALA A 42 7.62 -14.89 24.33
CA ALA A 42 7.11 -14.55 25.66
C ALA A 42 8.24 -13.94 26.50
N ASN A 43 8.03 -12.72 26.96
CA ASN A 43 8.90 -12.04 27.91
C ASN A 43 8.48 -12.44 29.33
N LEU A 44 9.29 -13.27 29.99
CA LEU A 44 9.06 -13.72 31.36
C LEU A 44 9.68 -12.72 32.33
N GLN A 45 8.90 -12.23 33.29
CA GLN A 45 9.35 -11.33 34.34
C GLN A 45 9.08 -11.93 35.71
N THR A 46 9.93 -11.60 36.69
CA THR A 46 9.66 -11.92 38.10
C THR A 46 8.49 -11.08 38.61
N ARG A 47 7.51 -11.73 39.24
CA ARG A 47 6.39 -11.06 39.90
C ARG A 47 6.86 -10.18 41.04
N ALA A 48 6.18 -9.05 41.24
CA ALA A 48 6.44 -8.17 42.37
C ALA A 48 6.37 -8.97 43.70
N PRO A 49 7.42 -8.91 44.53
CA PRO A 49 7.47 -9.72 45.74
C PRO A 49 6.47 -9.19 46.78
N ALA A 50 5.93 -10.08 47.62
CA ALA A 50 4.91 -9.75 48.61
C ALA A 50 5.41 -9.97 50.05
N PRO A 51 4.97 -9.16 51.02
CA PRO A 51 5.33 -9.33 52.41
C PRO A 51 4.69 -10.60 52.97
N TYR A 52 5.50 -11.44 53.59
CA TYR A 52 5.09 -12.66 54.28
C TYR A 52 5.90 -12.82 55.57
N ALA A 53 5.22 -12.84 56.72
CA ALA A 53 5.83 -12.99 58.04
C ALA A 53 6.99 -12.02 58.33
N GLY A 54 6.89 -10.76 57.86
CA GLY A 54 7.92 -9.73 58.05
C GLY A 54 9.07 -9.74 57.05
N PHE A 55 9.10 -10.68 56.11
CA PHE A 55 10.07 -10.75 55.01
C PHE A 55 9.40 -10.50 53.66
N LEU A 56 10.16 -9.96 52.70
CA LEU A 56 9.68 -9.79 51.33
C LEU A 56 10.06 -11.03 50.51
N LEU A 57 9.07 -11.83 50.11
CA LEU A 57 9.30 -13.08 49.37
C LEU A 57 8.93 -12.93 47.89
N GLY A 58 9.76 -13.50 47.01
CA GLY A 58 9.49 -13.59 45.59
C GLY A 58 8.26 -14.45 45.29
N ARG A 59 7.47 -14.06 44.27
CA ARG A 59 6.21 -14.73 43.89
C ARG A 59 6.32 -15.54 42.59
N GLY A 60 7.54 -15.87 42.17
CA GLY A 60 7.78 -16.61 40.92
C GLY A 60 7.79 -15.70 39.68
N VAL A 61 7.48 -16.29 38.53
CA VAL A 61 7.52 -15.63 37.22
C VAL A 61 6.13 -15.53 36.60
N GLU A 62 5.95 -14.55 35.72
CA GLU A 62 4.79 -14.42 34.85
C GLU A 62 5.21 -13.97 33.45
N VAL A 63 4.35 -14.21 32.46
CA VAL A 63 4.52 -13.64 31.12
C VAL A 63 4.03 -12.20 31.17
N GLN A 64 4.95 -11.25 31.09
CA GLN A 64 4.63 -9.82 31.08
C GLN A 64 3.99 -9.41 29.74
N GLU A 65 4.59 -9.88 28.65
CA GLU A 65 4.16 -9.54 27.30
C GLU A 65 4.64 -10.59 26.30
N ILE A 66 3.96 -10.65 25.15
CA ILE A 66 4.38 -11.43 23.99
C ILE A 66 4.87 -10.43 22.95
N ILE A 67 6.18 -10.37 22.75
CA ILE A 67 6.79 -9.43 21.81
C ILE A 67 7.06 -10.08 20.47
N ARG A 68 6.96 -9.27 19.43
CA ARG A 68 7.29 -9.64 18.05
C ARG A 68 8.77 -9.40 17.82
N GLN A 69 9.53 -10.45 17.53
CA GLN A 69 10.95 -10.33 17.23
C GLN A 69 11.13 -10.01 15.75
N VAL A 70 11.27 -8.72 15.44
CA VAL A 70 11.52 -8.21 14.08
C VAL A 70 12.59 -7.11 14.12
N ASP A 71 13.31 -6.98 13.02
CA ASP A 71 14.14 -5.81 12.79
C ASP A 71 13.24 -4.66 12.28
N HIS A 72 13.00 -3.67 13.14
CA HIS A 72 12.17 -2.52 12.82
C HIS A 72 12.72 -1.66 11.66
N PHE A 73 14.03 -1.63 11.49
CA PHE A 73 14.65 -0.88 10.40
C PHE A 73 14.42 -1.55 9.06
N VAL A 74 14.59 -2.88 9.01
CA VAL A 74 14.28 -3.68 7.81
C VAL A 74 12.80 -3.58 7.46
N GLU A 75 11.91 -3.70 8.45
CA GLU A 75 10.46 -3.62 8.23
C GLU A 75 10.05 -2.25 7.67
N THR A 76 10.60 -1.17 8.24
CA THR A 76 10.33 0.20 7.76
C THR A 76 10.82 0.38 6.33
N ARG A 77 12.01 -0.12 6.00
CA ARG A 77 12.55 -0.09 4.63
C ARG A 77 11.69 -0.90 3.67
N LEU A 78 11.25 -2.09 4.07
CA LEU A 78 10.38 -2.94 3.26
C LEU A 78 9.06 -2.22 2.96
N GLN A 79 8.44 -1.61 3.96
CA GLN A 79 7.20 -0.85 3.80
C GLN A 79 7.37 0.33 2.84
N GLN A 80 8.48 1.07 2.95
CA GLN A 80 8.80 2.16 2.03
C GLN A 80 8.96 1.65 0.60
N ARG A 81 9.73 0.57 0.39
CA ARG A 81 9.94 -0.02 -0.94
C ARG A 81 8.65 -0.55 -1.56
N LYS A 82 7.78 -1.19 -0.77
CA LYS A 82 6.45 -1.62 -1.23
C LYS A 82 5.58 -0.43 -1.64
N THR A 83 5.64 0.67 -0.90
CA THR A 83 4.91 1.90 -1.23
C THR A 83 5.40 2.49 -2.56
N THR A 84 6.73 2.59 -2.74
CA THR A 84 7.32 3.06 -4.00
C THR A 84 6.97 2.14 -5.17
N LEU A 85 7.07 0.82 -4.98
CA LEU A 85 6.72 -0.15 -6.01
C LEU A 85 5.25 0.00 -6.44
N GLY A 86 4.32 0.08 -5.47
CA GLY A 86 2.91 0.31 -5.76
C GLY A 86 2.67 1.58 -6.57
N SER A 87 3.32 2.69 -6.20
CA SER A 87 3.23 3.95 -6.97
C SER A 87 3.77 3.83 -8.39
N LEU A 88 4.84 3.04 -8.61
CA LEU A 88 5.42 2.85 -9.93
C LEU A 88 4.54 1.96 -10.82
N LEU A 89 3.96 0.90 -10.28
CA LEU A 89 3.03 0.03 -11.01
C LEU A 89 1.77 0.78 -11.45
N GLU A 90 1.19 1.59 -10.57
CA GLU A 90 0.06 2.45 -10.95
C GLU A 90 0.45 3.45 -12.03
N LYS A 91 1.64 4.07 -11.90
CA LYS A 91 2.15 5.00 -12.91
C LYS A 91 2.34 4.31 -14.27
N GLU A 92 2.86 3.09 -14.29
CA GLU A 92 3.05 2.29 -15.50
C GLU A 92 1.72 2.04 -16.21
N ILE A 93 0.68 1.62 -15.48
CA ILE A 93 -0.66 1.39 -16.04
C ILE A 93 -1.18 2.64 -16.74
N TYR A 94 -1.17 3.79 -16.07
CA TYR A 94 -1.68 5.02 -16.66
C TYR A 94 -0.78 5.58 -17.76
N MET A 95 0.54 5.39 -17.69
CA MET A 95 1.44 5.75 -18.78
C MET A 95 1.16 4.91 -20.03
N GLY A 96 0.86 3.62 -19.88
CA GLY A 96 0.45 2.78 -21.00
C GLY A 96 -0.83 3.26 -21.69
N VAL A 97 -1.78 3.83 -20.94
CA VAL A 97 -2.97 4.47 -21.53
C VAL A 97 -2.59 5.72 -22.30
N VAL A 98 -1.71 6.57 -21.74
CA VAL A 98 -1.21 7.77 -22.43
C VAL A 98 -0.47 7.38 -23.72
N GLU A 99 0.39 6.38 -23.67
CA GLU A 99 1.08 5.84 -24.86
C GLU A 99 0.08 5.37 -25.91
N GLY A 100 -1.01 4.71 -25.50
CA GLY A 100 -2.10 4.32 -26.40
C GLY A 100 -2.80 5.50 -27.07
N ILE A 101 -3.04 6.60 -26.33
CA ILE A 101 -3.64 7.85 -26.86
C ILE A 101 -2.73 8.48 -27.92
N PHE A 102 -1.41 8.46 -27.71
CA PHE A 102 -0.41 9.02 -28.61
C PHE A 102 0.14 8.03 -29.65
N SER A 103 -0.41 6.81 -29.72
CA SER A 103 0.12 5.75 -30.59
C SER A 103 0.11 6.18 -32.07
N GLU A 104 1.30 6.30 -32.67
CA GLU A 104 1.50 6.81 -34.05
C GLU A 104 1.21 5.78 -35.15
N SER A 105 0.62 4.62 -34.83
CA SER A 105 0.50 3.47 -35.73
C SER A 105 -0.56 3.59 -36.84
N SER A 106 -1.07 4.78 -37.15
CA SER A 106 -2.05 4.99 -38.24
C SER A 106 -1.64 6.10 -39.19
N GLU A 107 -2.16 6.04 -40.42
CA GLU A 107 -2.08 7.13 -41.42
C GLU A 107 -2.67 8.47 -40.92
N ARG A 108 -3.30 8.48 -39.73
CA ARG A 108 -3.79 9.66 -39.02
C ARG A 108 -2.95 10.04 -37.79
N SER A 109 -1.68 9.63 -37.74
CA SER A 109 -0.78 10.10 -36.68
C SER A 109 -0.72 11.63 -36.67
N LEU A 110 -0.54 12.23 -35.49
CA LEU A 110 -0.44 13.69 -35.39
C LEU A 110 0.72 14.24 -36.22
N SER A 111 1.83 13.51 -36.28
CA SER A 111 2.99 13.84 -37.11
C SER A 111 2.64 13.86 -38.61
N THR A 112 1.90 12.85 -39.09
CA THR A 112 1.42 12.80 -40.48
C THR A 112 0.47 13.96 -40.77
N LEU A 113 -0.49 14.23 -39.90
CA LEU A 113 -1.46 15.32 -40.07
C LEU A 113 -0.78 16.71 -40.09
N LEU A 114 0.23 16.91 -39.23
CA LEU A 114 1.04 18.13 -39.25
C LEU A 114 1.83 18.26 -40.54
N THR A 115 2.44 17.16 -41.01
CA THR A 115 3.20 17.13 -42.26
C THR A 115 2.30 17.46 -43.46
N ASP A 116 1.12 16.83 -43.55
CA ASP A 116 0.13 17.09 -44.60
C ASP A 116 -0.37 18.54 -44.58
N PHE A 117 -0.61 19.09 -43.39
CA PHE A 117 -1.01 20.49 -43.24
C PHE A 117 0.07 21.44 -43.79
N TRP A 118 1.34 21.25 -43.41
CA TRP A 118 2.43 22.09 -43.91
C TRP A 118 2.70 21.91 -45.41
N ASN A 119 2.58 20.68 -45.92
CA ASN A 119 2.67 20.42 -47.35
C ASN A 119 1.56 21.14 -48.12
N SER A 120 0.32 21.14 -47.62
CA SER A 120 -0.77 21.88 -48.26
C SER A 120 -0.52 23.40 -48.32
N TRP A 121 0.12 23.96 -47.29
CA TRP A 121 0.55 25.36 -47.29
C TRP A 121 1.67 25.63 -48.29
N HIS A 122 2.60 24.70 -48.44
CA HIS A 122 3.65 24.79 -49.46
C HIS A 122 3.06 24.80 -50.86
N ASP A 123 2.12 23.91 -51.16
CA ASP A 123 1.44 23.84 -52.46
C ASP A 123 0.66 25.12 -52.76
N LEU A 124 -0.06 25.66 -51.76
CA LEU A 124 -0.74 26.95 -51.89
C LEU A 124 0.24 28.11 -52.12
N SER A 125 1.43 28.07 -51.54
CA SER A 125 2.45 29.10 -51.77
C SER A 125 2.99 29.11 -53.21
N ASN A 126 3.02 27.94 -53.85
CA ASN A 126 3.40 27.80 -55.26
C ASN A 126 2.29 28.27 -56.21
N ASN A 127 1.01 28.20 -55.80
CA ASN A 127 -0.13 28.70 -56.58
C ASN A 127 -1.20 29.44 -55.71
N PRO A 128 -0.94 30.69 -55.28
CA PRO A 128 -1.80 31.38 -54.31
C PRO A 128 -3.22 31.69 -54.78
N THR A 129 -3.43 31.74 -56.11
CA THR A 129 -4.73 31.99 -56.74
C THR A 129 -5.53 30.71 -57.00
N GLY A 130 -4.93 29.54 -56.80
CA GLY A 130 -5.57 28.24 -57.01
C GLY A 130 -6.67 27.96 -55.99
N SER A 131 -7.90 27.74 -56.47
CA SER A 131 -9.04 27.46 -55.59
C SER A 131 -8.97 26.05 -54.98
N ALA A 132 -8.36 25.09 -55.69
CA ALA A 132 -8.19 23.72 -55.21
C ALA A 132 -7.23 23.68 -54.01
N GLU A 133 -6.08 24.35 -54.12
CA GLU A 133 -5.04 24.42 -53.09
C GLU A 133 -5.58 25.08 -51.81
N ARG A 134 -6.35 26.16 -51.93
CA ARG A 134 -7.02 26.80 -50.79
C ARG A 134 -8.01 25.87 -50.08
N THR A 135 -8.75 25.07 -50.85
CA THR A 135 -9.70 24.10 -50.31
C THR A 135 -8.97 23.01 -49.55
N ILE A 136 -7.90 22.46 -50.12
CA ILE A 136 -7.07 21.43 -49.49
C ILE A 136 -6.48 21.93 -48.16
N VAL A 137 -5.95 23.14 -48.10
CA VAL A 137 -5.45 23.73 -46.84
C VAL A 137 -6.53 23.77 -45.76
N CYS A 138 -7.75 24.17 -46.12
CA CYS A 138 -8.87 24.18 -45.17
C CYS A 138 -9.23 22.78 -44.69
N GLU A 139 -9.29 21.79 -45.59
CA GLU A 139 -9.56 20.39 -45.24
C GLU A 139 -8.49 19.82 -44.29
N ARG A 140 -7.20 20.07 -44.56
CA ARG A 140 -6.10 19.63 -43.69
C ARG A 140 -6.12 20.33 -42.34
N ALA A 141 -6.50 21.61 -42.29
CA ALA A 141 -6.68 22.34 -41.04
C ALA A 141 -7.81 21.74 -40.19
N VAL A 142 -8.94 21.37 -40.81
CA VAL A 142 -10.07 20.72 -40.13
C VAL A 142 -9.64 19.38 -39.55
N LEU A 143 -9.01 18.51 -40.34
CA LEU A 143 -8.54 17.20 -39.88
C LEU A 143 -7.55 17.32 -38.70
N LEU A 144 -6.63 18.27 -38.77
CA LEU A 144 -5.68 18.53 -37.68
C LEU A 144 -6.39 19.00 -36.40
N SER A 145 -7.36 19.91 -36.54
CA SER A 145 -8.18 20.40 -35.42
C SER A 145 -9.00 19.27 -34.77
N GLU A 146 -9.64 18.43 -35.58
CA GLU A 146 -10.38 17.25 -35.10
C GLU A 146 -9.48 16.30 -34.33
N ALA A 147 -8.26 16.04 -34.81
CA ALA A 147 -7.28 15.22 -34.12
C ALA A 147 -6.88 15.80 -32.75
N PHE A 148 -6.57 17.11 -32.68
CA PHE A 148 -6.27 17.77 -31.40
C PHE A 148 -7.45 17.73 -30.43
N ASN A 149 -8.68 17.95 -30.91
CA ASN A 149 -9.89 17.88 -30.09
C ASN A 149 -10.13 16.45 -29.57
N GLY A 150 -9.87 15.43 -30.40
CA GLY A 150 -9.91 14.02 -29.99
C GLY A 150 -8.91 13.72 -28.88
N LEU A 151 -7.64 14.08 -29.07
CA LEU A 151 -6.59 13.92 -28.04
C LEU A 151 -6.96 14.63 -26.74
N HIS A 152 -7.47 15.86 -26.83
CA HIS A 152 -7.92 16.60 -25.65
C HIS A 152 -9.05 15.88 -24.91
N ALA A 153 -10.05 15.38 -25.64
CA ALA A 153 -11.16 14.63 -25.06
C ALA A 153 -10.68 13.33 -24.40
N ASP A 154 -9.72 12.63 -25.00
CA ASP A 154 -9.18 11.37 -24.50
C ASP A 154 -8.38 11.59 -23.20
N LEU A 155 -7.51 12.61 -23.17
CA LEU A 155 -6.80 13.02 -21.95
C LEU A 155 -7.75 13.52 -20.86
N GLY A 156 -8.85 14.20 -21.24
CA GLY A 156 -9.90 14.61 -20.32
C GLY A 156 -10.61 13.42 -19.66
N ARG A 157 -10.90 12.36 -20.44
CA ARG A 157 -11.48 11.11 -19.92
C ARG A 157 -10.51 10.41 -18.97
N LEU A 158 -9.25 10.27 -19.35
CA LEU A 158 -8.21 9.69 -18.48
C LEU A 158 -8.09 10.44 -17.14
N THR A 159 -8.11 11.78 -17.18
CA THR A 159 -8.07 12.60 -15.97
C THR A 159 -9.28 12.36 -15.07
N THR A 160 -10.47 12.23 -15.67
CA THR A 160 -11.71 11.93 -14.94
C THR A 160 -11.65 10.55 -14.28
N GLU A 161 -11.17 9.54 -14.99
CA GLU A 161 -11.00 8.18 -14.45
C GLU A 161 -9.97 8.14 -13.31
N LEU A 162 -8.85 8.85 -13.45
CA LEU A 162 -7.85 9.00 -12.39
C LEU A 162 -8.45 9.62 -11.12
N ASN A 163 -9.27 10.66 -11.25
CA ASN A 163 -9.96 11.27 -10.11
C ASN A 163 -10.91 10.29 -9.40
N LEU A 164 -11.68 9.51 -10.16
CA LEU A 164 -12.57 8.48 -9.60
C LEU A 164 -11.78 7.37 -8.88
N SER A 165 -10.65 6.95 -9.45
CA SER A 165 -9.74 5.98 -8.84
C SER A 165 -9.17 6.52 -7.52
N LEU A 166 -8.74 7.78 -7.49
CA LEU A 166 -8.23 8.46 -6.30
C LEU A 166 -9.29 8.55 -5.20
N GLU A 167 -10.52 8.92 -5.52
CA GLU A 167 -11.62 8.92 -4.54
C GLU A 167 -11.87 7.53 -3.94
N SER A 168 -11.84 6.49 -4.78
CA SER A 168 -11.99 5.10 -4.33
C SER A 168 -10.85 4.70 -3.40
N ALA A 169 -9.61 5.07 -3.73
CA ALA A 169 -8.44 4.82 -2.90
C ALA A 169 -8.57 5.52 -1.53
N VAL A 170 -8.99 6.79 -1.49
CA VAL A 170 -9.23 7.53 -0.24
C VAL A 170 -10.32 6.87 0.61
N ARG A 171 -11.42 6.43 0.00
CA ARG A 171 -12.47 5.67 0.70
C ARG A 171 -11.90 4.40 1.34
N LYS A 172 -11.11 3.63 0.60
CA LYS A 172 -10.45 2.41 1.11
C LYS A 172 -9.48 2.70 2.26
N VAL A 173 -8.68 3.76 2.16
CA VAL A 173 -7.79 4.21 3.25
C VAL A 173 -8.59 4.52 4.51
N ASN A 174 -9.70 5.27 4.38
CA ASN A 174 -10.56 5.61 5.50
C ASN A 174 -11.21 4.38 6.15
N GLU A 175 -11.62 3.39 5.35
CA GLU A 175 -12.15 2.12 5.87
C GLU A 175 -11.09 1.33 6.65
N ILE A 176 -9.87 1.23 6.11
CA ILE A 176 -8.75 0.57 6.79
C ILE A 176 -8.42 1.30 8.09
N ALA A 177 -8.37 2.63 8.09
CA ALA A 177 -8.14 3.42 9.29
C ALA A 177 -9.20 3.17 10.37
N LYS A 178 -10.48 3.07 10.01
CA LYS A 178 -11.57 2.71 10.94
C LYS A 178 -11.42 1.30 11.50
N LYS A 179 -10.99 0.34 10.68
CA LYS A 179 -10.69 -1.04 11.12
C LYS A 179 -9.53 -1.06 12.12
N ILE A 180 -8.44 -0.34 11.84
CA ILE A 180 -7.30 -0.19 12.76
C ILE A 180 -7.75 0.45 14.08
N ALA A 181 -8.54 1.52 14.05
CA ALA A 181 -9.06 2.16 15.26
C ALA A 181 -9.95 1.22 16.10
N THR A 182 -10.69 0.33 15.44
CA THR A 182 -11.53 -0.68 16.12
C THR A 182 -10.67 -1.78 16.74
N LEU A 183 -9.67 -2.29 16.02
CA LEU A 183 -8.71 -3.25 16.54
C LEU A 183 -7.93 -2.69 17.73
N ASN A 184 -7.47 -1.43 17.65
CA ASN A 184 -6.78 -0.78 18.76
C ASN A 184 -7.67 -0.70 20.02
N ARG A 185 -8.97 -0.38 19.86
CA ARG A 185 -9.92 -0.39 20.99
C ARG A 185 -10.10 -1.79 21.58
N GLN A 186 -10.17 -2.82 20.74
CA GLN A 186 -10.28 -4.21 21.20
C GLN A 186 -9.02 -4.68 21.94
N ILE A 187 -7.83 -4.32 21.42
CA ILE A 187 -6.54 -4.65 22.07
C ILE A 187 -6.46 -4.01 23.45
N VAL A 188 -6.77 -2.71 23.56
CA VAL A 188 -6.75 -2.01 24.85
C VAL A 188 -7.78 -2.61 25.82
N ALA A 189 -8.97 -2.97 25.34
CA ALA A 189 -9.99 -3.61 26.18
C ALA A 189 -9.56 -4.99 26.71
N GLN A 190 -8.73 -5.73 25.96
CA GLN A 190 -8.18 -7.02 26.41
C GLN A 190 -6.89 -6.92 27.23
N GLN A 191 -6.17 -5.80 27.15
CA GLN A 191 -4.96 -5.55 27.96
C GLN A 191 -5.26 -5.10 29.39
N ILE A 192 -6.51 -4.71 29.70
CA ILE A 192 -6.95 -4.48 31.08
C ILE A 192 -7.30 -5.84 31.69
N HIS A 193 -6.29 -6.63 32.09
CA HIS A 193 -6.37 -7.69 33.11
C HIS A 193 -4.98 -8.15 33.53
#